data_AF-I7BM05-F1
#
_entry.id   AF-I7BM05-F1
#
_cell.length_a   1.000
_cell.length_b   1.000
_cell.length_c   1.000
_cell.angle_alpha   90.00
_cell.angle_beta   90.00
_cell.angle_gamma   90.00
#
_symmetry.space_group_name_H-M   'P 1'
#
loop_
_entity.id
_entity.type
_entity.pdbx_description
1 polymer ?
#
loop_
_entity_poly.entity_id
_entity_poly.type
_entity_poly.pdbx_seq_one_letter_code
_entity_poly.pdbx_strand_id
1 'polypeptide(L)'
;MTDIRILGIEGTAWAASAAVFDAARDDIVIESDAYQPESGGIHPREAAEHMHEAVPRVVERALEHARETHDGPADEPPVDAVAFSRGPGLGPCLRIVGTAARALSQAMDVPLVGVNHMVAHLEIGRHTADFDAPVCLNASGANAHLLAYRNGRYRVLGETMDTGVGNAIDKFTRHVGWSHPGGPKVEAAAEDGEYVDLPYVVKGMDFSFSGIMSAAKQRYDDGTPVEDVCYSLQENIFGMLTEVSERALSLTGSDELVLGGGVGQNARLREMLGEMCAQRGAKFHAPDPRFLRDNAGMIAVLGAKMYAAGDTLALEDSRVDPDFRPDQVPVTWRADEPELAAGRGKVTEGDRQVRGAEAVVDLEPAAGRVTKRRRAKTYRHPALDERLRTERTTLEARLTSLARREGVPTPVLSDVDPHEARLALEYVGDRDLQAELSPARVRAVGRHLARLHRAGVVHGDPTTRNVRVDDERTYLIDFGLGYHTDHVEDYAMDLHVFDQSLVGTADDPAPLREAVREGYRAVGTERVLERLRDIEGRGRYQS
;
A
#
# COMPACT_ATOMS: atom_id res chain seq x y z
N MET A 1 -3.41 -28.96 -5.71
CA MET A 1 -4.52 -28.81 -4.74
C MET A 1 -5.77 -29.45 -5.33
N THR A 2 -5.76 -30.76 -5.62
CA THR A 2 -6.60 -31.27 -6.72
C THR A 2 -8.02 -31.69 -6.36
N ASP A 3 -8.42 -31.73 -5.09
CA ASP A 3 -9.82 -31.98 -4.67
C ASP A 3 -10.10 -31.21 -3.38
N ILE A 4 -10.16 -29.88 -3.45
CA ILE A 4 -10.52 -29.02 -2.31
C ILE A 4 -11.67 -28.13 -2.73
N ARG A 5 -12.74 -28.12 -1.93
CA ARG A 5 -13.89 -27.25 -2.09
C ARG A 5 -14.15 -26.43 -0.84
N ILE A 6 -14.18 -25.11 -0.97
CA ILE A 6 -14.33 -24.19 0.17
C ILE A 6 -15.59 -23.36 0.02
N LEU A 7 -16.39 -23.31 1.10
CA LEU A 7 -17.41 -22.28 1.26
C LEU A 7 -16.77 -21.01 1.86
N GLY A 8 -16.64 -19.95 1.09
CA GLY A 8 -16.26 -18.62 1.57
C GLY A 8 -17.47 -17.80 2.00
N ILE A 9 -17.32 -17.00 3.06
CA ILE A 9 -18.32 -16.03 3.52
C ILE A 9 -17.64 -14.67 3.74
N GLU A 10 -18.13 -13.64 3.05
CA GLU A 10 -17.66 -12.26 3.14
C GLU A 10 -18.79 -11.34 3.63
N GLY A 11 -18.43 -10.37 4.45
CA GLY A 11 -19.35 -9.42 5.06
C GLY A 11 -18.69 -8.48 6.06
N THR A 12 -17.49 -8.01 5.72
CA THR A 12 -16.70 -7.04 6.49
C THR A 12 -17.34 -5.66 6.50
N ALA A 13 -18.15 -5.32 5.50
CA ALA A 13 -18.79 -4.02 5.39
C ALA A 13 -20.30 -4.11 5.08
N TRP A 14 -20.69 -3.84 3.84
CA TRP A 14 -22.09 -3.62 3.45
C TRP A 14 -22.61 -4.62 2.41
N ALA A 15 -21.74 -5.49 1.90
CA ALA A 15 -22.09 -6.54 0.95
C ALA A 15 -22.06 -7.91 1.63
N ALA A 16 -23.21 -8.56 1.72
CA ALA A 16 -23.28 -9.97 2.11
C ALA A 16 -22.86 -10.80 0.91
N SER A 17 -21.89 -11.69 1.08
CA SER A 17 -21.47 -12.57 0.00
C SER A 17 -21.12 -13.96 0.51
N ALA A 18 -21.44 -14.98 -0.28
CA ALA A 18 -21.00 -16.35 -0.10
C ALA A 18 -20.52 -16.90 -1.44
N ALA A 19 -19.55 -17.80 -1.41
CA ALA A 19 -19.00 -18.39 -2.62
C ALA A 19 -18.56 -19.82 -2.38
N VAL A 20 -18.64 -20.63 -3.43
CA VAL A 20 -18.02 -21.96 -3.47
C VAL A 20 -16.85 -21.87 -4.43
N PHE A 21 -15.67 -22.27 -3.96
CA PHE A 21 -14.48 -22.44 -4.78
C PHE A 21 -14.15 -23.92 -4.90
N ASP A 22 -14.07 -24.44 -6.12
CA ASP A 22 -13.61 -25.77 -6.46
C ASP A 22 -12.20 -25.69 -7.04
N ALA A 23 -11.19 -26.04 -6.23
CA ALA A 23 -9.78 -25.90 -6.60
C ALA A 23 -9.33 -26.87 -7.71
N ALA A 24 -10.06 -27.97 -7.92
CA ALA A 24 -9.76 -28.93 -8.98
C ALA A 24 -10.08 -28.36 -10.37
N ARG A 25 -11.20 -27.65 -10.44
CA ARG A 25 -11.76 -27.06 -11.67
C ARG A 25 -11.38 -25.59 -11.85
N ASP A 26 -10.76 -24.99 -10.84
CA ASP A 26 -10.56 -23.54 -10.72
C ASP A 26 -11.86 -22.74 -10.92
N ASP A 27 -12.96 -23.29 -10.40
CA ASP A 27 -14.30 -22.71 -10.57
C ASP A 27 -14.75 -21.98 -9.31
N ILE A 28 -15.25 -20.75 -9.49
CA ILE A 28 -15.68 -19.87 -8.40
C ILE A 28 -17.07 -19.35 -8.71
N VAL A 29 -18.05 -19.79 -7.92
CA VAL A 29 -19.43 -19.32 -7.96
C VAL A 29 -19.69 -18.40 -6.79
N ILE A 30 -20.11 -17.16 -7.08
CA ILE A 30 -20.25 -16.08 -6.11
C ILE A 30 -21.70 -15.63 -6.07
N GLU A 31 -22.25 -15.59 -4.86
CA GLU A 31 -23.54 -15.00 -4.53
C GLU A 31 -23.31 -13.76 -3.68
N SER A 32 -23.87 -12.62 -4.10
CA SER A 32 -23.71 -11.35 -3.37
C SER A 32 -25.03 -10.58 -3.31
N ASP A 33 -25.28 -9.94 -2.18
CA ASP A 33 -26.43 -9.07 -1.92
C ASP A 33 -25.95 -7.83 -1.14
N ALA A 34 -25.87 -6.71 -1.84
CA ALA A 34 -25.19 -5.52 -1.36
C ALA A 34 -26.19 -4.43 -0.92
N TYR A 35 -26.00 -3.89 0.28
CA TYR A 35 -26.86 -2.85 0.84
C TYR A 35 -26.74 -1.53 0.04
N GLN A 36 -27.86 -0.98 -0.41
CA GLN A 36 -27.90 0.32 -1.08
C GLN A 36 -28.71 1.31 -0.23
N PRO A 37 -28.07 2.33 0.38
CA PRO A 37 -28.79 3.31 1.18
C PRO A 37 -29.66 4.21 0.28
N GLU A 38 -30.86 4.53 0.74
CA GLU A 38 -31.78 5.44 0.02
C GLU A 38 -31.20 6.86 -0.09
N SER A 39 -30.43 7.31 0.90
CA SER A 39 -29.73 8.58 0.90
C SER A 39 -28.49 8.56 1.81
N GLY A 40 -27.53 9.45 1.55
CA GLY A 40 -26.33 9.55 2.39
C GLY A 40 -25.28 8.46 2.12
N GLY A 41 -24.54 8.08 3.16
CA GLY A 41 -23.51 7.04 3.11
C GLY A 41 -23.92 5.81 3.92
N ILE A 42 -23.04 4.81 3.98
CA ILE A 42 -23.33 3.56 4.70
C ILE A 42 -23.36 3.82 6.21
N HIS A 43 -24.51 3.56 6.84
CA HIS A 43 -24.64 3.60 8.29
C HIS A 43 -24.35 2.20 8.88
N PRO A 44 -23.42 2.04 9.85
CA PRO A 44 -23.00 0.71 10.33
C PRO A 44 -24.14 -0.16 10.89
N ARG A 45 -25.17 0.47 11.48
CA ARG A 45 -26.34 -0.24 11.99
C ARG A 45 -27.21 -0.79 10.87
N GLU A 46 -27.48 0.02 9.84
CA GLU A 46 -28.33 -0.37 8.71
C GLU A 46 -27.65 -1.45 7.87
N ALA A 47 -26.33 -1.31 7.68
CA ALA A 47 -25.52 -2.37 7.08
C ALA A 47 -25.65 -3.68 7.87
N ALA A 48 -25.51 -3.65 9.20
CA ALA A 48 -25.65 -4.85 10.01
C ALA A 48 -27.07 -5.46 9.97
N GLU A 49 -28.12 -4.63 9.93
CA GLU A 49 -29.52 -5.07 9.78
C GLU A 49 -29.72 -5.78 8.43
N HIS A 50 -29.23 -5.21 7.32
CA HIS A 50 -29.22 -5.87 6.01
C HIS A 50 -28.47 -7.19 6.03
N MET A 51 -27.25 -7.20 6.61
CA MET A 51 -26.41 -8.40 6.70
C MET A 51 -27.07 -9.54 7.45
N HIS A 52 -27.88 -9.25 8.47
CA HIS A 52 -28.59 -10.26 9.26
C HIS A 52 -29.56 -11.09 8.40
N GLU A 53 -30.24 -10.45 7.46
CA GLU A 53 -31.17 -11.11 6.55
C GLU A 53 -30.49 -11.67 5.30
N ALA A 54 -29.49 -10.97 4.78
CA ALA A 54 -28.85 -11.28 3.51
C ALA A 54 -27.84 -12.44 3.59
N VAL A 55 -27.04 -12.53 4.68
CA VAL A 55 -26.02 -13.58 4.83
C VAL A 55 -26.62 -14.99 4.75
N PRO A 56 -27.70 -15.34 5.49
CA PRO A 56 -28.33 -16.65 5.37
C PRO A 56 -28.78 -16.96 3.93
N ARG A 57 -29.33 -15.97 3.21
CA ARG A 57 -29.82 -16.18 1.83
C ARG A 57 -28.69 -16.47 0.85
N VAL A 58 -27.62 -15.68 0.86
CA VAL A 58 -26.50 -15.88 -0.08
C VAL A 58 -25.76 -17.19 0.22
N VAL A 59 -25.63 -17.55 1.50
CA VAL A 59 -25.03 -18.82 1.93
C VAL A 59 -25.85 -20.00 1.45
N GLU A 60 -27.18 -19.97 1.61
CA GLU A 60 -28.05 -21.07 1.16
C GLU A 60 -27.90 -21.29 -0.35
N ARG A 61 -27.96 -20.22 -1.15
CA ARG A 61 -27.77 -20.32 -2.61
C ARG A 61 -26.39 -20.88 -2.99
N ALA A 62 -25.33 -20.46 -2.31
CA ALA A 62 -23.99 -21.00 -2.52
C ALA A 62 -23.91 -22.49 -2.16
N LEU A 63 -24.54 -22.91 -1.05
CA LEU A 63 -24.59 -24.31 -0.64
C LEU A 63 -25.48 -25.18 -1.52
N GLU A 64 -26.60 -24.66 -2.02
CA GLU A 64 -27.43 -25.33 -3.04
C GLU A 64 -26.56 -25.67 -4.25
N HIS A 65 -25.80 -24.71 -4.77
CA HIS A 65 -24.86 -24.96 -5.86
C HIS A 65 -23.78 -25.99 -5.49
N ALA A 66 -23.21 -25.93 -4.28
CA ALA A 66 -22.25 -26.92 -3.81
C ALA A 66 -22.83 -28.33 -3.82
N ARG A 67 -24.08 -28.51 -3.35
CA ARG A 67 -24.77 -29.81 -3.31
C ARG A 67 -25.10 -30.32 -4.70
N GLU A 68 -25.57 -29.45 -5.60
CA GLU A 68 -25.91 -29.82 -6.99
C GLU A 68 -24.70 -30.30 -7.79
N THR A 69 -23.52 -29.75 -7.49
CA THR A 69 -22.26 -30.05 -8.17
C THR A 69 -21.34 -30.97 -7.38
N HIS A 70 -21.82 -31.53 -6.26
CA HIS A 70 -21.08 -32.49 -5.45
C HIS A 70 -21.26 -33.91 -6.03
N ASP A 71 -20.16 -34.49 -6.50
CA ASP A 71 -20.14 -35.83 -7.08
C ASP A 71 -19.99 -36.95 -6.02
N GLY A 72 -19.82 -36.58 -4.74
CA GLY A 72 -19.66 -37.50 -3.62
C GLY A 72 -20.99 -38.00 -3.00
N PRO A 73 -20.92 -38.88 -1.99
CA PRO A 73 -22.09 -39.37 -1.26
C PRO A 73 -22.96 -38.23 -0.69
N ALA A 74 -24.27 -38.42 -0.68
CA ALA A 74 -25.21 -37.39 -0.22
C ALA A 74 -25.13 -37.11 1.30
N ASP A 75 -24.51 -38.02 2.05
CA ASP A 75 -24.23 -37.93 3.48
C ASP A 75 -22.90 -37.23 3.81
N GLU A 76 -22.06 -36.97 2.80
CA GLU A 76 -20.84 -36.18 2.97
C GLU A 76 -21.12 -34.68 2.83
N PRO A 77 -20.40 -33.83 3.58
CA PRO A 77 -20.46 -32.38 3.40
C PRO A 77 -20.11 -31.99 1.95
N PRO A 78 -20.85 -31.08 1.31
CA PRO A 78 -20.59 -30.68 -0.07
C PRO A 78 -19.37 -29.75 -0.21
N VAL A 79 -18.63 -29.51 0.88
CA VAL A 79 -17.43 -28.67 0.99
C VAL A 79 -16.50 -29.24 2.06
N ASP A 80 -15.19 -29.01 1.93
CA ASP A 80 -14.17 -29.51 2.86
C ASP A 80 -13.93 -28.58 4.05
N ALA A 81 -14.18 -27.28 3.90
CA ALA A 81 -14.04 -26.31 4.98
C ALA A 81 -14.90 -25.07 4.75
N VAL A 82 -15.14 -24.32 5.84
CA VAL A 82 -15.79 -23.00 5.80
C VAL A 82 -14.75 -21.92 6.06
N ALA A 83 -14.54 -21.03 5.09
CA ALA A 83 -13.70 -19.87 5.22
C ALA A 83 -14.56 -18.61 5.44
N PHE A 84 -14.11 -17.69 6.30
CA PHE A 84 -14.85 -16.45 6.55
C PHE A 84 -13.92 -15.25 6.71
N SER A 85 -14.40 -14.06 6.34
CA SER A 85 -13.66 -12.83 6.57
C SER A 85 -13.63 -12.49 8.07
N ARG A 86 -12.48 -12.74 8.69
CA ARG A 86 -12.23 -12.52 10.13
C ARG A 86 -12.03 -11.04 10.44
N GLY A 87 -11.52 -10.28 9.46
CA GLY A 87 -11.22 -8.86 9.55
C GLY A 87 -10.21 -8.41 8.49
N PRO A 88 -9.89 -7.10 8.43
CA PRO A 88 -10.48 -6.02 9.22
C PRO A 88 -11.88 -5.64 8.69
N GLY A 89 -12.68 -4.90 9.46
CA GLY A 89 -14.02 -4.50 9.02
C GLY A 89 -14.96 -3.98 10.13
N LEU A 90 -16.20 -3.69 9.76
CA LEU A 90 -17.25 -3.25 10.67
C LEU A 90 -17.58 -4.36 11.67
N GLY A 91 -17.23 -4.15 12.95
CA GLY A 91 -17.44 -5.12 14.02
C GLY A 91 -18.86 -5.72 14.08
N PRO A 92 -19.96 -4.94 13.93
CA PRO A 92 -21.31 -5.49 13.84
C PRO A 92 -21.50 -6.51 12.70
N CYS A 93 -21.02 -6.21 11.49
CA CYS A 93 -21.15 -7.08 10.32
C CYS A 93 -20.26 -8.32 10.44
N LEU A 94 -19.01 -8.15 10.88
CA LEU A 94 -18.08 -9.26 11.14
C LEU A 94 -18.67 -10.29 12.11
N ARG A 95 -19.36 -9.84 13.17
CA ARG A 95 -19.99 -10.76 14.13
C ARG A 95 -21.08 -11.63 13.49
N ILE A 96 -21.82 -11.10 12.52
CA ILE A 96 -22.86 -11.85 11.79
C ILE A 96 -22.18 -12.93 10.94
N VAL A 97 -21.19 -12.55 10.14
CA VAL A 97 -20.40 -13.46 9.29
C VAL A 97 -19.73 -14.57 10.10
N GLY A 98 -18.99 -14.21 11.16
CA GLY A 98 -18.30 -15.18 12.01
C GLY A 98 -19.28 -16.13 12.72
N THR A 99 -20.50 -15.68 13.02
CA THR A 99 -21.54 -16.55 13.62
C THR A 99 -22.09 -17.53 12.61
N ALA A 100 -22.40 -17.08 11.40
CA ALA A 100 -22.82 -17.96 10.31
C ALA A 100 -21.75 -19.01 10.00
N ALA A 101 -20.48 -18.60 9.86
CA ALA A 101 -19.37 -19.49 9.55
C ALA A 101 -19.16 -20.57 10.62
N ARG A 102 -19.16 -20.21 11.91
CA ARG A 102 -19.08 -21.17 13.02
C ARG A 102 -20.24 -22.15 13.01
N ALA A 103 -21.47 -21.67 12.84
CA ALA A 103 -22.66 -22.52 12.83
C ALA A 103 -22.61 -23.54 11.69
N LEU A 104 -22.18 -23.13 10.50
CA LEU A 104 -22.06 -23.99 9.32
C LEU A 104 -20.93 -25.01 9.46
N SER A 105 -19.76 -24.58 9.93
CA SER A 105 -18.62 -25.47 10.23
C SER A 105 -19.03 -26.56 11.22
N GLN A 106 -19.74 -26.20 12.30
CA GLN A 106 -20.25 -27.17 13.28
C GLN A 106 -21.34 -28.08 12.72
N ALA A 107 -22.28 -27.54 11.93
CA ALA A 107 -23.40 -28.31 11.39
C ALA A 107 -22.95 -29.35 10.34
N MET A 108 -21.90 -29.04 9.58
CA MET A 108 -21.32 -29.93 8.57
C MET A 108 -20.14 -30.76 9.09
N ASP A 109 -19.68 -30.52 10.32
CA ASP A 109 -18.47 -31.15 10.90
C ASP A 109 -17.21 -30.96 10.02
N VAL A 110 -17.01 -29.73 9.52
CA VAL A 110 -15.87 -29.36 8.67
C VAL A 110 -15.02 -28.26 9.32
N PRO A 111 -13.70 -28.22 9.06
CA PRO A 111 -12.83 -27.18 9.61
C PRO A 111 -13.24 -25.74 9.26
N LEU A 112 -12.86 -24.82 10.14
CA LEU A 112 -13.09 -23.38 10.00
C LEU A 112 -11.77 -22.67 9.65
N VAL A 113 -11.80 -21.74 8.69
CA VAL A 113 -10.63 -20.95 8.27
C VAL A 113 -10.94 -19.46 8.42
N GLY A 114 -10.14 -18.75 9.21
CA GLY A 114 -10.32 -17.31 9.44
C GLY A 114 -9.40 -16.49 8.53
N VAL A 115 -10.00 -15.85 7.52
CA VAL A 115 -9.28 -15.19 6.44
C VAL A 115 -9.14 -13.69 6.70
N ASN A 116 -7.95 -13.14 6.43
CA ASN A 116 -7.76 -11.69 6.39
C ASN A 116 -8.26 -11.11 5.07
N HIS A 117 -9.21 -10.19 5.14
CA HIS A 117 -9.89 -9.59 4.00
C HIS A 117 -8.93 -8.86 3.04
N MET A 118 -7.92 -8.15 3.57
CA MET A 118 -6.97 -7.41 2.72
C MET A 118 -6.02 -8.35 1.99
N VAL A 119 -5.60 -9.45 2.63
CA VAL A 119 -4.79 -10.50 2.01
C VAL A 119 -5.61 -11.28 0.98
N ALA A 120 -6.92 -11.46 1.18
CA ALA A 120 -7.80 -12.12 0.23
C ALA A 120 -7.87 -11.36 -1.11
N HIS A 121 -8.04 -10.04 -1.07
CA HIS A 121 -7.98 -9.17 -2.27
C HIS A 121 -6.65 -9.30 -3.03
N LEU A 122 -5.54 -9.44 -2.30
CA LEU A 122 -4.23 -9.66 -2.92
C LEU A 122 -4.15 -11.04 -3.56
N GLU A 123 -4.51 -12.09 -2.82
CA GLU A 123 -4.32 -13.47 -3.25
C GLU A 123 -5.24 -13.87 -4.40
N ILE A 124 -6.48 -13.35 -4.48
CA ILE A 124 -7.32 -13.57 -5.65
C ILE A 124 -6.72 -12.91 -6.90
N GLY A 125 -6.12 -11.73 -6.73
CA GLY A 125 -5.47 -11.04 -7.84
C GLY A 125 -4.19 -11.74 -8.28
N ARG A 126 -3.39 -12.25 -7.34
CA ARG A 126 -2.23 -13.10 -7.63
C ARG A 126 -2.64 -14.40 -8.33
N HIS A 127 -3.66 -15.08 -7.81
CA HIS A 127 -4.19 -16.33 -8.34
C HIS A 127 -4.63 -16.19 -9.79
N THR A 128 -5.36 -15.13 -10.12
CA THR A 128 -5.85 -14.88 -11.49
C THR A 128 -4.80 -14.31 -12.43
N ALA A 129 -3.69 -13.77 -11.91
CA ALA A 129 -2.57 -13.26 -12.70
C ALA A 129 -1.50 -14.31 -13.04
N ASP A 130 -1.46 -15.41 -12.28
CA ASP A 130 -0.34 -16.36 -12.25
C ASP A 130 1.01 -15.65 -11.98
N PHE A 131 1.01 -14.75 -10.98
CA PHE A 131 2.19 -14.02 -10.55
C PHE A 131 2.85 -14.67 -9.34
N ASP A 132 4.19 -14.64 -9.30
CA ASP A 132 4.96 -15.25 -8.23
C ASP A 132 4.90 -14.36 -6.98
N ALA A 133 5.48 -13.16 -7.07
CA ALA A 133 5.63 -12.26 -5.93
C ALA A 133 5.28 -10.81 -6.30
N PRO A 134 3.99 -10.53 -6.59
CA PRO A 134 3.58 -9.20 -6.97
C PRO A 134 3.59 -8.23 -5.78
N VAL A 135 3.83 -6.96 -6.09
CA VAL A 135 3.32 -5.86 -5.26
C VAL A 135 1.83 -5.76 -5.49
N CYS A 136 1.05 -5.53 -4.43
CA CYS A 136 -0.39 -5.34 -4.53
C CYS A 136 -0.78 -3.93 -4.08
N LEU A 137 -1.47 -3.21 -4.95
CA LEU A 137 -2.24 -2.02 -4.58
C LEU A 137 -3.66 -2.47 -4.26
N ASN A 138 -4.05 -2.42 -3.00
CA ASN A 138 -5.44 -2.60 -2.60
C ASN A 138 -6.07 -1.24 -2.37
N ALA A 139 -6.95 -0.79 -3.26
CA ALA A 139 -7.64 0.50 -3.22
C ALA A 139 -9.14 0.29 -2.98
N SER A 140 -9.60 0.45 -1.74
CA SER A 140 -10.97 0.21 -1.32
C SER A 140 -11.67 1.47 -0.77
N GLY A 141 -12.92 1.32 -0.35
CA GLY A 141 -13.68 2.38 0.30
C GLY A 141 -13.03 2.83 1.61
N ALA A 142 -12.69 1.86 2.46
CA ALA A 142 -12.18 2.12 3.81
C ALA A 142 -10.66 2.35 3.85
N ASN A 143 -9.91 1.70 2.96
CA ASN A 143 -8.46 1.63 3.05
C ASN A 143 -7.79 1.78 1.68
N ALA A 144 -6.51 2.12 1.70
CA ALA A 144 -5.64 1.98 0.56
C ALA A 144 -4.26 1.51 1.07
N HIS A 145 -3.81 0.35 0.62
CA HIS A 145 -2.55 -0.25 1.07
C HIS A 145 -1.71 -0.69 -0.14
N LEU A 146 -0.40 -0.51 -0.03
CA LEU A 146 0.59 -1.19 -0.85
C LEU A 146 1.17 -2.36 -0.04
N LEU A 147 0.98 -3.57 -0.53
CA LEU A 147 1.40 -4.80 0.13
C LEU A 147 2.47 -5.51 -0.69
N ALA A 148 3.46 -6.09 -0.02
CA ALA A 148 4.44 -6.98 -0.65
C ALA A 148 4.81 -8.13 0.28
N TYR A 149 5.11 -9.30 -0.28
CA TYR A 149 5.49 -10.48 0.48
C TYR A 149 6.95 -10.41 0.93
N ARG A 150 7.20 -10.53 2.24
CA ARG A 150 8.54 -10.52 2.83
C ARG A 150 8.57 -11.20 4.21
N ASN A 151 9.55 -12.07 4.44
CA ASN A 151 9.80 -12.77 5.71
C ASN A 151 8.54 -13.53 6.19
N GLY A 152 7.94 -14.32 5.30
CA GLY A 152 6.76 -15.14 5.61
C GLY A 152 5.47 -14.35 5.88
N ARG A 153 5.41 -13.05 5.54
CA ARG A 153 4.25 -12.17 5.80
C ARG A 153 4.04 -11.16 4.67
N TYR A 154 2.81 -10.68 4.50
CA TYR A 154 2.56 -9.50 3.67
C TYR A 154 2.81 -8.23 4.46
N ARG A 155 3.72 -7.38 4.00
CA ARG A 155 4.11 -6.13 4.67
C ARG A 155 3.42 -4.94 4.01
N VAL A 156 2.93 -4.02 4.83
CA VAL A 156 2.43 -2.72 4.38
C VAL A 156 3.63 -1.84 4.05
N LEU A 157 3.85 -1.61 2.75
CA LEU A 157 4.90 -0.71 2.25
C LEU A 157 4.48 0.76 2.32
N GLY A 158 3.19 1.03 2.13
CA GLY A 158 2.59 2.35 2.16
C GLY A 158 1.08 2.27 2.40
N GLU A 159 0.53 3.26 3.07
CA GLU A 159 -0.90 3.32 3.40
C GLU A 159 -1.47 4.74 3.39
N THR A 160 -2.80 4.85 3.37
CA THR A 160 -3.46 6.14 3.57
C THR A 160 -3.27 6.62 5.01
N MET A 161 -2.91 7.90 5.19
CA MET A 161 -2.70 8.50 6.50
C MET A 161 -4.01 8.93 7.19
N ASP A 162 -5.13 8.96 6.46
CA ASP A 162 -6.37 9.53 6.98
C ASP A 162 -7.64 8.72 6.66
N THR A 163 -8.03 8.63 5.39
CA THR A 163 -9.28 8.02 4.96
C THR A 163 -9.02 7.14 3.74
N GLY A 164 -9.78 6.05 3.58
CA GLY A 164 -9.76 5.31 2.32
C GLY A 164 -10.17 6.17 1.12
N VAL A 165 -9.65 5.81 -0.05
CA VAL A 165 -9.86 6.54 -1.30
C VAL A 165 -11.34 6.57 -1.70
N GLY A 166 -12.06 5.45 -1.59
CA GLY A 166 -13.48 5.44 -1.92
C GLY A 166 -14.31 6.27 -0.92
N ASN A 167 -13.97 6.27 0.36
CA ASN A 167 -14.59 7.15 1.35
C ASN A 167 -14.31 8.63 1.10
N ALA A 168 -13.12 8.97 0.58
CA ALA A 168 -12.81 10.33 0.16
C ALA A 168 -13.75 10.75 -0.98
N ILE A 169 -13.81 9.94 -2.04
CA ILE A 169 -14.70 10.17 -3.18
C ILE A 169 -16.16 10.29 -2.72
N ASP A 170 -16.64 9.38 -1.87
CA ASP A 170 -18.00 9.40 -1.32
C ASP A 170 -18.28 10.62 -0.41
N LYS A 171 -17.25 11.22 0.20
CA LYS A 171 -17.40 12.50 0.93
C LYS A 171 -17.58 13.68 -0.02
N PHE A 172 -17.00 13.64 -1.21
CA PHE A 172 -17.18 14.66 -2.23
C PHE A 172 -18.54 14.50 -2.93
N THR A 173 -18.91 13.29 -3.35
CA THR A 173 -20.20 13.06 -4.03
C THR A 173 -21.40 13.43 -3.17
N ARG A 174 -21.33 13.16 -1.85
CA ARG A 174 -22.35 13.64 -0.90
C ARG A 174 -22.42 15.16 -0.79
N HIS A 175 -21.28 15.86 -0.91
CA HIS A 175 -21.23 17.33 -0.88
C HIS A 175 -21.97 17.93 -2.08
N VAL A 176 -21.85 17.33 -3.25
CA VAL A 176 -22.56 17.75 -4.48
C VAL A 176 -23.96 17.15 -4.62
N GLY A 177 -24.48 16.48 -3.59
CA GLY A 177 -25.85 15.97 -3.55
C GLY A 177 -26.08 14.62 -4.22
N TRP A 178 -25.04 13.83 -4.50
CA TRP A 178 -25.16 12.49 -5.08
C TRP A 178 -25.24 11.40 -4.02
N SER A 179 -26.04 10.36 -4.27
CA SER A 179 -26.12 9.15 -3.44
C SER A 179 -24.91 8.22 -3.63
N HIS A 180 -24.66 7.32 -2.67
CA HIS A 180 -23.72 6.21 -2.82
C HIS A 180 -24.21 5.21 -3.90
N PRO A 181 -23.33 4.56 -4.68
CA PRO A 181 -21.87 4.70 -4.71
C PRO A 181 -21.38 5.91 -5.51
N GLY A 182 -20.37 6.62 -5.00
CA GLY A 182 -19.83 7.83 -5.61
C GLY A 182 -18.81 7.59 -6.72
N GLY A 183 -18.02 6.52 -6.64
CA GLY A 183 -16.95 6.21 -7.60
C GLY A 183 -17.39 6.27 -9.07
N PRO A 184 -18.39 5.46 -9.50
CA PRO A 184 -18.87 5.47 -10.89
C PRO A 184 -19.43 6.82 -11.35
N LYS A 185 -19.96 7.63 -10.43
CA LYS A 185 -20.53 8.95 -10.75
C LYS A 185 -19.44 9.99 -11.00
N VAL A 186 -18.39 9.97 -10.18
CA VAL A 186 -17.19 10.79 -10.42
C VAL A 186 -16.51 10.38 -11.72
N GLU A 187 -16.50 9.08 -12.05
CA GLU A 187 -15.98 8.58 -13.32
C GLU A 187 -16.76 9.07 -14.53
N ALA A 188 -18.09 8.95 -14.51
CA ALA A 188 -18.91 9.48 -15.59
C ALA A 188 -18.78 11.01 -15.73
N ALA A 189 -18.77 11.75 -14.62
CA ALA A 189 -18.65 13.21 -14.66
C ALA A 189 -17.27 13.70 -15.09
N ALA A 190 -16.22 12.90 -14.89
CA ALA A 190 -14.85 13.25 -15.28
C ALA A 190 -14.63 13.21 -16.80
N GLU A 191 -15.47 12.52 -17.58
CA GLU A 191 -15.29 12.34 -19.03
C GLU A 191 -15.24 13.68 -19.80
N ASP A 192 -16.02 14.66 -19.36
CA ASP A 192 -16.16 15.97 -20.00
C ASP A 192 -15.43 17.10 -19.24
N GLY A 193 -14.61 16.77 -18.24
CA GLY A 193 -13.97 17.76 -17.37
C GLY A 193 -12.61 18.26 -17.87
N GLU A 194 -12.27 19.49 -17.49
CA GLU A 194 -10.94 20.08 -17.67
C GLU A 194 -10.11 20.05 -16.37
N TYR A 195 -8.79 20.04 -16.52
CA TYR A 195 -7.88 19.99 -15.37
C TYR A 195 -7.86 21.33 -14.59
N VAL A 196 -8.19 21.26 -13.31
CA VAL A 196 -8.01 22.32 -12.32
C VAL A 196 -7.05 21.87 -11.21
N ASP A 197 -6.26 22.83 -10.72
CA ASP A 197 -5.22 22.47 -9.75
C ASP A 197 -5.79 22.08 -8.38
N LEU A 198 -5.38 20.91 -7.90
CA LEU A 198 -5.72 20.37 -6.59
C LEU A 198 -4.45 19.95 -5.82
N PRO A 199 -4.51 19.90 -4.48
CA PRO A 199 -3.38 19.43 -3.66
C PRO A 199 -3.01 17.97 -3.98
N TYR A 200 -1.70 17.72 -4.10
CA TYR A 200 -1.14 16.37 -4.30
C TYR A 200 -0.24 16.02 -3.12
N VAL A 201 -0.69 15.10 -2.26
CA VAL A 201 -0.04 14.83 -0.96
C VAL A 201 0.43 13.39 -0.87
N VAL A 202 1.70 13.19 -1.20
CA VAL A 202 2.43 11.93 -0.99
C VAL A 202 3.63 12.21 -0.08
N LYS A 203 3.74 11.46 1.02
CA LYS A 203 4.84 11.52 1.99
C LYS A 203 5.53 10.16 2.05
N GLY A 204 6.71 10.04 1.45
CA GLY A 204 7.42 8.76 1.38
C GLY A 204 6.62 7.70 0.61
N MET A 205 6.06 6.72 1.32
CA MET A 205 5.18 5.68 0.76
C MET A 205 3.70 5.89 1.14
N ASP A 206 3.40 6.89 1.95
CA ASP A 206 2.07 7.16 2.47
C ASP A 206 1.43 8.34 1.74
N PHE A 207 0.11 8.43 1.78
CA PHE A 207 -0.67 9.45 1.06
C PHE A 207 -1.89 9.89 1.86
N SER A 208 -2.41 11.09 1.59
CA SER A 208 -3.55 11.66 2.32
C SER A 208 -4.57 12.25 1.36
N PHE A 209 -5.85 11.96 1.63
CA PHE A 209 -6.95 12.43 0.79
C PHE A 209 -7.75 13.57 1.43
N SER A 210 -7.60 13.88 2.72
CA SER A 210 -8.42 14.91 3.39
C SER A 210 -8.20 16.32 2.83
N GLY A 211 -6.95 16.66 2.52
CA GLY A 211 -6.60 17.98 1.96
C GLY A 211 -7.19 18.19 0.57
N ILE A 212 -7.02 17.21 -0.32
CA ILE A 212 -7.60 17.24 -1.67
C ILE A 212 -9.13 17.24 -1.64
N MET A 213 -9.77 16.51 -0.72
CA MET A 213 -11.24 16.55 -0.57
C MET A 213 -11.74 17.93 -0.16
N SER A 214 -11.05 18.57 0.78
CA SER A 214 -11.43 19.92 1.23
C SER A 214 -11.27 20.95 0.11
N ALA A 215 -10.18 20.86 -0.65
CA ALA A 215 -9.94 21.71 -1.81
C ALA A 215 -10.97 21.49 -2.93
N ALA A 216 -11.32 20.24 -3.23
CA ALA A 216 -12.32 19.93 -4.26
C ALA A 216 -13.72 20.48 -3.91
N LYS A 217 -14.13 20.37 -2.64
CA LYS A 217 -15.37 20.98 -2.16
C LYS A 217 -15.36 22.49 -2.32
N GLN A 218 -14.26 23.13 -1.92
CA GLN A 218 -14.11 24.57 -2.07
C GLN A 218 -14.17 25.00 -3.53
N ARG A 219 -13.51 24.27 -4.45
CA ARG A 219 -13.57 24.57 -5.89
C ARG A 219 -14.99 24.51 -6.44
N TYR A 220 -15.76 23.50 -6.04
CA TYR A 220 -17.16 23.38 -6.40
C TYR A 220 -17.99 24.54 -5.83
N ASP A 221 -17.80 24.87 -4.55
CA ASP A 221 -18.50 25.99 -3.89
C ASP A 221 -18.15 27.36 -4.51
N ASP A 222 -16.93 27.50 -5.05
CA ASP A 222 -16.47 28.69 -5.79
C ASP A 222 -17.00 28.75 -7.24
N GLY A 223 -17.77 27.77 -7.69
CA GLY A 223 -18.42 27.74 -9.00
C GLY A 223 -17.64 27.04 -10.12
N THR A 224 -16.60 26.26 -9.77
CA THR A 224 -15.95 25.37 -10.76
C THR A 224 -16.94 24.29 -11.20
N PRO A 225 -17.08 23.99 -12.51
CA PRO A 225 -17.90 22.89 -13.00
C PRO A 225 -17.58 21.58 -12.27
N VAL A 226 -18.61 20.78 -11.97
CA VAL A 226 -18.43 19.53 -11.21
C VAL A 226 -17.61 18.51 -12.00
N GLU A 227 -17.71 18.57 -13.32
CA GLU A 227 -16.97 17.78 -14.29
C GLU A 227 -15.46 18.02 -14.15
N ASP A 228 -15.04 19.29 -14.14
CA ASP A 228 -13.63 19.70 -13.95
C ASP A 228 -13.08 19.25 -12.59
N VAL A 229 -13.90 19.38 -11.53
CA VAL A 229 -13.53 18.93 -10.19
C VAL A 229 -13.41 17.41 -10.16
N CYS A 230 -14.32 16.66 -10.80
CA CYS A 230 -14.27 15.20 -10.88
C CYS A 230 -13.05 14.72 -11.66
N TYR A 231 -12.77 15.31 -12.83
CA TYR A 231 -11.60 15.03 -13.64
C TYR A 231 -10.31 15.26 -12.84
N SER A 232 -10.21 16.40 -12.18
CA SER A 232 -9.03 16.76 -11.39
C SER A 232 -8.87 15.88 -10.16
N LEU A 233 -9.98 15.52 -9.49
CA LEU A 233 -9.96 14.57 -8.39
C LEU A 233 -9.39 13.21 -8.84
N GLN A 234 -9.86 12.68 -9.97
CA GLN A 234 -9.35 11.42 -10.51
C GLN A 234 -7.86 11.51 -10.86
N GLU A 235 -7.45 12.51 -11.63
CA GLU A 235 -6.06 12.67 -12.06
C GLU A 235 -5.10 12.75 -10.86
N ASN A 236 -5.48 13.51 -9.83
CA ASN A 236 -4.64 13.68 -8.65
C ASN A 236 -4.64 12.42 -7.76
N ILE A 237 -5.80 11.84 -7.44
CA ILE A 237 -5.89 10.65 -6.57
C ILE A 237 -5.23 9.44 -7.21
N PHE A 238 -5.56 9.13 -8.47
CA PHE A 238 -4.99 7.98 -9.16
C PHE A 238 -3.53 8.21 -9.52
N GLY A 239 -3.13 9.46 -9.77
CA GLY A 239 -1.74 9.85 -9.85
C GLY A 239 -0.97 9.55 -8.55
N MET A 240 -1.55 9.81 -7.37
CA MET A 240 -0.95 9.48 -6.06
C MET A 240 -0.81 7.96 -5.87
N LEU A 241 -1.87 7.19 -6.14
CA LEU A 241 -1.83 5.72 -6.04
C LEU A 241 -0.81 5.10 -7.00
N THR A 242 -0.74 5.61 -8.23
CA THR A 242 0.20 5.14 -9.26
C THR A 242 1.64 5.49 -8.90
N GLU A 243 1.90 6.69 -8.37
CA GLU A 243 3.21 7.10 -7.88
C GLU A 243 3.73 6.18 -6.77
N VAL A 244 2.89 5.90 -5.78
CA VAL A 244 3.28 5.06 -4.64
C VAL A 244 3.45 3.60 -5.06
N SER A 245 2.64 3.12 -6.01
CA SER A 245 2.83 1.80 -6.63
C SER A 245 4.16 1.72 -7.38
N GLU A 246 4.53 2.76 -8.14
CA GLU A 246 5.82 2.85 -8.81
C GLU A 246 7.00 2.83 -7.83
N ARG A 247 6.88 3.56 -6.71
CA ARG A 247 7.88 3.54 -5.62
C ARG A 247 7.99 2.17 -4.99
N ALA A 248 6.87 1.48 -4.76
CA ALA A 248 6.84 0.13 -4.19
C ALA A 248 7.52 -0.90 -5.10
N LEU A 249 7.27 -0.85 -6.42
CA LEU A 249 7.96 -1.69 -7.40
C LEU A 249 9.47 -1.41 -7.40
N SER A 250 9.88 -0.14 -7.39
CA SER A 250 11.29 0.24 -7.29
C SER A 250 11.96 -0.23 -6.00
N LEU A 251 11.27 -0.14 -4.86
CA LEU A 251 11.78 -0.53 -3.55
C LEU A 251 11.97 -2.05 -3.44
N THR A 252 10.98 -2.81 -3.92
CA THR A 252 10.98 -4.27 -3.85
C THR A 252 11.81 -4.93 -4.95
N GLY A 253 12.03 -4.23 -6.06
CA GLY A 253 12.58 -4.82 -7.28
C GLY A 253 11.61 -5.79 -7.98
N SER A 254 10.33 -5.78 -7.61
CA SER A 254 9.29 -6.56 -8.29
C SER A 254 8.94 -5.91 -9.62
N ASP A 255 8.71 -6.76 -10.62
CA ASP A 255 8.22 -6.39 -11.95
C ASP A 255 6.75 -6.82 -12.13
N GLU A 256 6.02 -7.07 -11.04
CA GLU A 256 4.63 -7.54 -11.07
C GLU A 256 3.76 -6.70 -10.12
N LEU A 257 2.69 -6.11 -10.67
CA LEU A 257 1.71 -5.32 -9.92
C LEU A 257 0.31 -5.90 -10.08
N VAL A 258 -0.34 -6.15 -8.94
CA VAL A 258 -1.75 -6.56 -8.88
C VAL A 258 -2.60 -5.47 -8.25
N LEU A 259 -3.76 -5.20 -8.85
CA LEU A 259 -4.77 -4.29 -8.31
C LEU A 259 -5.87 -5.06 -7.60
N GLY A 260 -6.21 -4.66 -6.38
CA GLY A 260 -7.36 -5.14 -5.61
C GLY A 260 -8.20 -3.99 -5.07
N GLY A 261 -9.37 -4.32 -4.53
CA GLY A 261 -10.29 -3.35 -3.93
C GLY A 261 -11.21 -2.64 -4.92
N GLY A 262 -12.37 -2.21 -4.43
CA GLY A 262 -13.49 -1.77 -5.28
C GLY A 262 -13.21 -0.52 -6.13
N VAL A 263 -12.29 0.35 -5.72
CA VAL A 263 -11.86 1.51 -6.51
C VAL A 263 -11.04 1.08 -7.73
N GLY A 264 -10.45 -0.11 -7.69
CA GLY A 264 -9.74 -0.71 -8.82
C GLY A 264 -10.61 -0.98 -10.05
N GLN A 265 -11.94 -0.88 -9.95
CA GLN A 265 -12.84 -0.98 -11.11
C GLN A 265 -12.76 0.25 -12.03
N ASN A 266 -12.29 1.39 -11.51
CA ASN A 266 -12.21 2.63 -12.27
C ASN A 266 -11.24 2.48 -13.46
N ALA A 267 -11.72 2.79 -14.66
CA ALA A 267 -10.97 2.62 -15.90
C ALA A 267 -9.72 3.51 -15.93
N ARG A 268 -9.84 4.76 -15.46
CA ARG A 268 -8.72 5.71 -15.44
C ARG A 268 -7.60 5.27 -14.51
N LEU A 269 -7.92 4.75 -13.32
CA LEU A 269 -6.90 4.17 -12.43
C LEU A 269 -6.18 2.97 -13.08
N ARG A 270 -6.93 2.07 -13.73
CA ARG A 270 -6.34 0.91 -14.42
C ARG A 270 -5.44 1.32 -15.58
N GLU A 271 -5.85 2.35 -16.32
CA GLU A 271 -5.05 2.93 -17.41
C GLU A 271 -3.72 3.49 -16.88
N MET A 272 -3.76 4.34 -15.84
CA MET A 272 -2.55 4.93 -15.24
C MET A 272 -1.57 3.87 -14.72
N LEU A 273 -2.07 2.86 -14.02
CA LEU A 273 -1.25 1.76 -13.50
C LEU A 273 -0.66 0.91 -14.62
N GLY A 274 -1.46 0.60 -15.65
CA GLY A 274 -1.01 -0.14 -16.83
C GLY A 274 0.10 0.60 -17.58
N GLU A 275 -0.08 1.90 -17.80
CA GLU A 275 0.93 2.75 -18.45
C GLU A 275 2.22 2.86 -17.63
N MET A 276 2.11 3.08 -16.33
CA MET A 276 3.25 3.11 -15.41
C MET A 276 4.04 1.79 -15.45
N CYS A 277 3.35 0.65 -15.39
CA CYS A 277 3.98 -0.67 -15.49
C CYS A 277 4.68 -0.85 -16.85
N ALA A 278 4.02 -0.47 -17.96
CA ALA A 278 4.62 -0.54 -19.30
C ALA A 278 5.91 0.30 -19.43
N GLN A 279 5.94 1.52 -18.88
CA GLN A 279 7.13 2.39 -18.88
C GLN A 279 8.33 1.80 -18.11
N ARG A 280 8.04 0.94 -17.14
CA ARG A 280 9.05 0.27 -16.31
C ARG A 280 9.46 -1.09 -16.86
N GLY A 281 8.65 -1.71 -17.70
CA GLY A 281 8.79 -3.10 -18.10
C GLY A 281 8.22 -4.08 -17.08
N ALA A 282 7.32 -3.63 -16.21
CA ALA A 282 6.58 -4.46 -15.26
C ALA A 282 5.26 -4.97 -15.88
N LYS A 283 4.76 -6.09 -15.37
CA LYS A 283 3.43 -6.63 -15.67
C LYS A 283 2.39 -6.02 -14.73
N PHE A 284 1.20 -5.76 -15.27
CA PHE A 284 0.05 -5.28 -14.51
C PHE A 284 -1.12 -6.23 -14.67
N HIS A 285 -1.79 -6.55 -13.56
CA HIS A 285 -3.03 -7.31 -13.57
C HIS A 285 -4.10 -6.67 -12.69
N ALA A 286 -5.28 -6.47 -13.26
CA ALA A 286 -6.49 -6.15 -12.52
C ALA A 286 -7.48 -7.29 -12.76
N PRO A 287 -7.93 -7.99 -11.70
CA PRO A 287 -8.92 -9.06 -11.83
C PRO A 287 -10.23 -8.59 -12.45
N ASP A 288 -11.07 -9.56 -12.84
CA ASP A 288 -12.44 -9.28 -13.26
C ASP A 288 -13.16 -8.42 -12.20
N PRO A 289 -14.00 -7.43 -12.60
CA PRO A 289 -14.79 -6.61 -11.69
C PRO A 289 -15.51 -7.38 -10.56
N ARG A 290 -15.93 -8.63 -10.80
CA ARG A 290 -16.54 -9.48 -9.76
C ARG A 290 -15.62 -9.78 -8.57
N PHE A 291 -14.30 -9.77 -8.79
CA PHE A 291 -13.28 -10.00 -7.75
C PHE A 291 -12.70 -8.72 -7.15
N LEU A 292 -12.89 -7.56 -7.79
CA LEU A 292 -12.41 -6.28 -7.29
C LEU A 292 -13.28 -5.72 -6.15
N ARG A 293 -14.59 -6.00 -6.17
CA ARG A 293 -15.49 -5.67 -5.05
C ARG A 293 -15.34 -6.66 -3.91
N ASP A 294 -15.85 -6.32 -2.74
CA ASP A 294 -15.94 -7.27 -1.63
C ASP A 294 -16.81 -8.46 -2.06
N ASN A 295 -16.21 -9.65 -2.07
CA ASN A 295 -16.83 -10.88 -2.55
C ASN A 295 -16.31 -12.06 -1.73
N ALA A 296 -17.10 -13.13 -1.64
CA ALA A 296 -16.69 -14.33 -0.94
C ALA A 296 -15.76 -15.23 -1.77
N GLY A 297 -15.64 -15.02 -3.08
CA GLY A 297 -14.74 -15.77 -3.94
C GLY A 297 -13.28 -15.62 -3.52
N MET A 298 -12.83 -14.39 -3.22
CA MET A 298 -11.49 -14.14 -2.68
C MET A 298 -11.27 -14.79 -1.30
N ILE A 299 -12.31 -14.87 -0.46
CA ILE A 299 -12.26 -15.53 0.84
C ILE A 299 -12.15 -17.05 0.67
N ALA A 300 -12.90 -17.62 -0.27
CA ALA A 300 -12.85 -19.04 -0.57
C ALA A 300 -11.49 -19.46 -1.17
N VAL A 301 -10.94 -18.66 -2.11
CA VAL A 301 -9.63 -18.93 -2.73
C VAL A 301 -8.49 -18.87 -1.71
N LEU A 302 -8.42 -17.81 -0.90
CA LEU A 302 -7.43 -17.75 0.17
C LEU A 302 -7.66 -18.83 1.23
N GLY A 303 -8.93 -19.08 1.57
CA GLY A 303 -9.34 -20.15 2.47
C GLY A 303 -8.84 -21.53 2.00
N ALA A 304 -8.89 -21.83 0.71
CA ALA A 304 -8.38 -23.08 0.15
C ALA A 304 -6.87 -23.20 0.28
N LYS A 305 -6.13 -22.11 0.07
CA LYS A 305 -4.67 -22.08 0.24
C LYS A 305 -4.28 -22.31 1.70
N MET A 306 -4.95 -21.62 2.63
CA MET A 306 -4.75 -21.77 4.07
C MET A 306 -5.11 -23.19 4.54
N TYR A 307 -6.27 -23.70 4.12
CA TYR A 307 -6.72 -25.05 4.44
C TYR A 307 -5.74 -26.13 3.97
N ALA A 308 -5.26 -26.02 2.73
CA ALA A 308 -4.26 -26.94 2.19
C ALA A 308 -2.93 -26.91 2.97
N ALA A 309 -2.60 -25.77 3.58
CA ALA A 309 -1.43 -25.63 4.45
C ALA A 309 -1.70 -26.06 5.91
N GLY A 310 -2.90 -26.52 6.24
CA GLY A 310 -3.32 -26.90 7.60
C GLY A 310 -3.63 -25.71 8.51
N ASP A 311 -3.77 -24.50 7.96
CA ASP A 311 -4.07 -23.27 8.70
C ASP A 311 -5.58 -23.14 8.95
N THR A 312 -6.03 -23.84 10.00
CA THR A 312 -7.42 -23.86 10.45
C THR A 312 -7.54 -23.33 11.87
N LEU A 313 -8.75 -22.93 12.27
CA LEU A 313 -9.04 -22.35 13.58
C LEU A 313 -9.93 -23.27 14.42
N ALA A 314 -9.59 -23.41 15.70
CA ALA A 314 -10.55 -23.85 16.70
C ALA A 314 -11.65 -22.79 16.88
N LEU A 315 -12.86 -23.22 17.27
CA LEU A 315 -14.02 -22.34 17.39
C LEU A 315 -13.80 -21.25 18.45
N GLU A 316 -13.14 -21.58 19.55
CA GLU A 316 -12.75 -20.66 20.62
C GLU A 316 -11.79 -19.55 20.17
N ASP A 317 -10.96 -19.83 19.16
CA ASP A 317 -9.97 -18.90 18.60
C ASP A 317 -10.52 -18.08 17.43
N SER A 318 -11.75 -18.38 16.98
CA SER A 318 -12.37 -17.81 15.79
C SER A 318 -12.95 -16.39 15.99
N ARG A 319 -12.53 -15.70 17.05
CA ARG A 319 -12.96 -14.33 17.34
C ARG A 319 -12.62 -13.40 16.18
N VAL A 320 -13.61 -12.59 15.78
CA VAL A 320 -13.45 -11.55 14.76
C VAL A 320 -12.58 -10.42 15.28
N ASP A 321 -11.83 -9.81 14.37
CA ASP A 321 -10.91 -8.74 14.68
C ASP A 321 -11.12 -7.57 13.71
N PRO A 322 -11.86 -6.52 14.11
CA PRO A 322 -12.09 -5.33 13.30
C PRO A 322 -10.80 -4.65 12.80
N ASP A 323 -9.70 -4.83 13.52
CA ASP A 323 -8.42 -4.15 13.28
C ASP A 323 -7.36 -5.12 12.74
N PHE A 324 -7.78 -6.26 12.19
CA PHE A 324 -6.89 -7.34 11.74
C PHE A 324 -5.98 -6.87 10.59
N ARG A 325 -4.75 -6.47 10.90
CA ARG A 325 -3.83 -5.94 9.89
C ARG A 325 -3.26 -7.07 9.02
N PRO A 326 -3.02 -6.82 7.71
CA PRO A 326 -2.45 -7.82 6.82
C PRO A 326 -1.03 -8.28 7.22
N ASP A 327 -0.27 -7.44 7.94
CA ASP A 327 1.07 -7.75 8.45
C ASP A 327 1.08 -8.68 9.67
N GLN A 328 -0.06 -8.86 10.33
CA GLN A 328 -0.25 -9.82 11.42
C GLN A 328 -0.47 -11.25 10.92
N VAL A 329 -0.78 -11.44 9.63
CA VAL A 329 -1.08 -12.74 9.04
C VAL A 329 0.21 -13.50 8.72
N PRO A 330 0.50 -14.65 9.36
CA PRO A 330 1.55 -15.54 8.89
C PRO A 330 1.10 -16.17 7.56
N VAL A 331 1.97 -16.12 6.55
CA VAL A 331 1.70 -16.73 5.25
C VAL A 331 2.23 -18.16 5.27
N THR A 332 1.34 -19.08 5.64
CA THR A 332 1.63 -20.51 5.81
C THR A 332 1.63 -21.28 4.49
N TRP A 333 0.95 -20.74 3.47
CA TRP A 333 0.74 -21.38 2.17
C TRP A 333 1.80 -21.08 1.09
N ARG A 334 2.92 -20.42 1.46
CA ARG A 334 4.02 -20.05 0.53
C ARG A 334 5.41 -20.53 1.01
N ALA A 335 5.46 -21.62 1.78
CA ALA A 335 6.67 -22.06 2.50
C ALA A 335 7.92 -22.30 1.62
N ASP A 336 7.75 -22.57 0.32
CA ASP A 336 8.84 -22.91 -0.61
C ASP A 336 9.10 -21.82 -1.69
N GLU A 337 8.42 -20.68 -1.64
CA GLU A 337 8.55 -19.64 -2.67
C GLU A 337 9.67 -18.63 -2.36
N PRO A 338 10.43 -18.17 -3.38
CA PRO A 338 11.50 -17.20 -3.17
C PRO A 338 10.93 -15.87 -2.66
N GLU A 339 11.56 -15.33 -1.61
CA GLU A 339 11.22 -14.00 -1.11
C GLU A 339 11.52 -12.92 -2.17
N LEU A 340 10.78 -11.79 -2.13
CA LEU A 340 11.22 -10.59 -2.83
C LEU A 340 12.56 -10.15 -2.26
N ALA A 341 13.64 -10.42 -2.99
CA ALA A 341 14.97 -9.98 -2.62
C ALA A 341 15.00 -8.46 -2.50
N ALA A 342 15.35 -7.93 -1.32
CA ALA A 342 15.44 -6.50 -1.08
C ALA A 342 16.39 -5.86 -2.13
N GLY A 343 15.81 -5.06 -3.02
CA GLY A 343 16.55 -4.15 -3.88
C GLY A 343 17.43 -4.78 -4.96
N ARG A 344 16.94 -5.76 -5.73
CA ARG A 344 17.53 -6.07 -7.05
C ARG A 344 17.21 -4.98 -8.09
N GLY A 345 17.48 -3.72 -7.76
CA GLY A 345 17.92 -2.82 -8.81
C GLY A 345 19.27 -3.36 -9.26
N LYS A 346 19.33 -3.96 -10.45
CA LYS A 346 20.59 -4.34 -11.10
C LYS A 346 21.43 -3.07 -11.26
N VAL A 347 22.19 -2.70 -10.24
CA VAL A 347 23.36 -1.85 -10.41
C VAL A 347 24.48 -2.84 -10.59
N THR A 348 24.74 -3.18 -11.85
CA THR A 348 25.94 -3.91 -12.19
C THR A 348 27.13 -3.00 -11.89
N GLU A 349 28.16 -3.52 -11.21
CA GLU A 349 29.41 -2.80 -10.97
C GLU A 349 29.92 -2.24 -12.31
N GLY A 350 29.82 -0.92 -12.50
CA GLY A 350 30.15 -0.24 -13.75
C GLY A 350 29.01 0.57 -14.40
N ASP A 351 27.76 0.48 -13.93
CA ASP A 351 26.67 1.30 -14.45
C ASP A 351 26.85 2.78 -14.10
N ARG A 352 27.01 3.60 -15.14
CA ARG A 352 27.11 5.06 -15.03
C ARG A 352 25.75 5.73 -14.82
N GLN A 353 24.66 4.97 -14.79
CA GLN A 353 23.30 5.48 -14.69
C GLN A 353 22.45 4.59 -13.76
N VAL A 354 21.86 5.19 -12.73
CA VAL A 354 20.96 4.54 -11.78
C VAL A 354 19.54 5.05 -12.04
N ARG A 355 18.57 4.13 -12.17
CA ARG A 355 17.16 4.47 -12.40
C ARG A 355 16.34 4.22 -11.14
N GLY A 356 15.83 5.28 -10.54
CA GLY A 356 14.83 5.23 -9.47
C GLY A 356 13.40 5.27 -10.00
N ALA A 357 12.43 5.39 -9.08
CA ALA A 357 11.01 5.58 -9.42
C ALA A 357 10.81 6.88 -10.22
N GLU A 358 11.27 8.02 -9.71
CA GLU A 358 10.98 9.33 -10.32
C GLU A 358 12.15 9.93 -11.10
N ALA A 359 13.37 9.52 -10.79
CA ALA A 359 14.57 10.15 -11.31
C ALA A 359 15.54 9.14 -11.90
N VAL A 360 16.29 9.62 -12.88
CA VAL A 360 17.48 8.95 -13.40
C VAL A 360 18.69 9.74 -12.91
N VAL A 361 19.68 9.02 -12.40
CA VAL A 361 20.90 9.57 -11.80
C VAL A 361 22.08 9.11 -12.64
N ASP A 362 22.73 10.04 -13.30
CA ASP A 362 23.97 9.81 -14.04
C ASP A 362 25.17 10.09 -13.12
N LEU A 363 26.06 9.11 -12.99
CA LEU A 363 27.24 9.15 -12.14
C LEU A 363 28.49 9.36 -12.99
N GLU A 364 29.25 10.42 -12.71
CA GLU A 364 30.52 10.74 -13.36
C GLU A 364 31.65 10.86 -12.32
N PRO A 365 32.12 9.75 -11.71
CA PRO A 365 33.09 9.78 -10.63
C PRO A 365 34.40 10.48 -11.01
N ALA A 366 34.88 10.28 -12.25
CA ALA A 366 36.11 10.92 -12.75
C ALA A 366 36.00 12.45 -12.86
N ALA A 367 34.79 12.98 -13.01
CA ALA A 367 34.51 14.41 -13.03
C ALA A 367 34.08 14.95 -11.66
N GLY A 368 33.96 14.08 -10.64
CA GLY A 368 33.44 14.45 -9.32
C GLY A 368 31.98 14.92 -9.35
N ARG A 369 31.17 14.43 -10.31
CA ARG A 369 29.82 14.97 -10.59
C ARG A 369 28.75 13.89 -10.62
N VAL A 370 27.56 14.26 -10.17
CA VAL A 370 26.31 13.51 -10.29
C VAL A 370 25.27 14.40 -10.93
N THR A 371 24.55 13.90 -11.92
CA THR A 371 23.40 14.60 -12.50
C THR A 371 22.13 13.80 -12.24
N LYS A 372 21.17 14.39 -11.54
CA LYS A 372 19.86 13.77 -11.29
C LYS A 372 18.81 14.48 -12.13
N ARG A 373 18.00 13.72 -12.88
CA ARG A 373 16.93 14.27 -13.73
C ARG A 373 15.61 13.54 -13.47
N ARG A 374 14.56 14.29 -13.14
CA ARG A 374 13.20 13.75 -13.00
C ARG A 374 12.54 13.66 -14.37
N ARG A 375 12.24 12.44 -14.81
CA ARG A 375 11.63 12.20 -16.13
C ARG A 375 10.12 12.45 -16.06
N ALA A 376 9.56 12.92 -17.18
CA ALA A 376 8.13 13.08 -17.32
C ALA A 376 7.41 11.74 -17.11
N LYS A 377 6.28 11.77 -16.41
CA LYS A 377 5.39 10.63 -16.18
C LYS A 377 4.14 10.80 -17.01
N THR A 378 4.04 10.06 -18.12
CA THR A 378 2.92 10.21 -19.06
C THR A 378 1.60 9.64 -18.53
N TYR A 379 1.64 8.83 -17.46
CA TYR A 379 0.43 8.40 -16.74
C TYR A 379 -0.25 9.51 -15.94
N ARG A 380 0.34 10.70 -15.82
CA ARG A 380 -0.26 11.85 -15.13
C ARG A 380 -0.69 12.89 -16.15
N HIS A 381 -1.69 13.67 -15.81
CA HIS A 381 -1.97 14.91 -16.52
C HIS A 381 -0.70 15.77 -16.70
N PRO A 382 -0.40 16.32 -17.90
CA PRO A 382 0.85 17.02 -18.18
C PRO A 382 1.13 18.20 -17.24
N ALA A 383 0.11 19.00 -16.92
CA ALA A 383 0.26 20.13 -16.00
C ALA A 383 0.58 19.68 -14.56
N LEU A 384 0.04 18.53 -14.15
CA LEU A 384 0.34 17.94 -12.84
C LEU A 384 1.79 17.42 -12.80
N ASP A 385 2.22 16.70 -13.83
CA ASP A 385 3.59 16.18 -13.94
C ASP A 385 4.64 17.29 -13.94
N GLU A 386 4.44 18.33 -14.76
CA GLU A 386 5.35 19.47 -14.86
C GLU A 386 5.48 20.20 -13.52
N ARG A 387 4.35 20.47 -12.85
CA ARG A 387 4.33 21.09 -11.53
C ARG A 387 5.10 20.24 -10.52
N LEU A 388 4.78 18.95 -10.41
CA LEU A 388 5.42 18.06 -9.43
C LEU A 388 6.93 17.94 -9.66
N ARG A 389 7.37 17.82 -10.92
CA ARG A 389 8.80 17.77 -11.26
C ARG A 389 9.52 19.05 -10.88
N THR A 390 8.92 20.21 -11.16
CA THR A 390 9.49 21.52 -10.85
C THR A 390 9.58 21.75 -9.33
N GLU A 391 8.47 21.52 -8.62
CA GLU A 391 8.37 21.70 -7.16
C GLU A 391 9.32 20.77 -6.41
N ARG A 392 9.37 19.48 -6.78
CA ARG A 392 10.23 18.50 -6.11
C ARG A 392 11.70 18.71 -6.40
N THR A 393 12.06 19.10 -7.63
CA THR A 393 13.45 19.48 -7.95
C THR A 393 13.90 20.65 -7.09
N THR A 394 13.03 21.67 -6.97
CA THR A 394 13.31 22.86 -6.15
C THR A 394 13.38 22.52 -4.66
N LEU A 395 12.47 21.68 -4.16
CA LEU A 395 12.44 21.25 -2.78
C LEU A 395 13.68 20.43 -2.42
N GLU A 396 14.04 19.43 -3.22
CA GLU A 396 15.22 18.59 -3.00
C GLU A 396 16.51 19.43 -2.96
N ALA A 397 16.65 20.40 -3.89
CA ALA A 397 17.76 21.36 -3.89
C ALA A 397 17.82 22.16 -2.58
N ARG A 398 16.68 22.70 -2.13
CA ARG A 398 16.57 23.49 -0.89
C ARG A 398 16.92 22.66 0.34
N LEU A 399 16.36 21.46 0.46
CA LEU A 399 16.59 20.57 1.59
C LEU A 399 18.05 20.10 1.64
N THR A 400 18.64 19.76 0.50
CA THR A 400 20.06 19.36 0.42
C THR A 400 20.98 20.50 0.89
N SER A 401 20.68 21.74 0.47
CA SER A 401 21.43 22.93 0.89
C SER A 401 21.23 23.27 2.38
N LEU A 402 19.99 23.16 2.88
CA LEU A 402 19.67 23.41 4.27
C LEU A 402 20.35 22.40 5.20
N ALA A 403 20.26 21.10 4.88
CA ALA A 403 20.95 20.03 5.58
C ALA A 403 22.45 20.35 5.77
N ARG A 404 23.10 20.82 4.70
CA ARG A 404 24.51 21.21 4.75
C ARG A 404 24.79 22.37 5.70
N ARG A 405 23.92 23.39 5.73
CA ARG A 405 24.03 24.54 6.66
C ARG A 405 23.91 24.11 8.12
N GLU A 406 23.09 23.09 8.38
CA GLU A 406 22.92 22.47 9.70
C GLU A 406 24.07 21.50 10.05
N GLY A 407 25.12 21.44 9.22
CA GLY A 407 26.31 20.63 9.45
C GLY A 407 26.10 19.15 9.15
N VAL A 408 25.10 18.78 8.35
CA VAL A 408 24.97 17.43 7.80
C VAL A 408 25.85 17.32 6.54
N PRO A 409 26.77 16.35 6.45
CA PRO A 409 27.49 16.10 5.21
C PRO A 409 26.51 15.64 4.11
N THR A 410 26.36 16.48 3.09
CA THR A 410 25.57 16.23 1.88
C THR A 410 26.37 16.67 0.66
N PRO A 411 26.08 16.17 -0.55
CA PRO A 411 26.71 16.65 -1.78
C PRO A 411 26.60 18.17 -1.93
N VAL A 412 27.65 18.84 -2.40
CA VAL A 412 27.52 20.24 -2.85
C VAL A 412 26.66 20.28 -4.10
N LEU A 413 25.65 21.16 -4.08
CA LEU A 413 24.82 21.45 -5.24
C LEU A 413 25.54 22.47 -6.13
N SER A 414 25.87 22.08 -7.37
CA SER A 414 26.60 22.92 -8.32
C SER A 414 25.68 23.64 -9.32
N ASP A 415 24.55 23.03 -9.68
CA ASP A 415 23.56 23.61 -10.57
C ASP A 415 22.14 23.07 -10.26
N VAL A 416 21.13 23.89 -10.51
CA VAL A 416 19.71 23.56 -10.37
C VAL A 416 18.95 24.14 -11.54
N ASP A 417 18.30 23.28 -12.31
CA ASP A 417 17.46 23.66 -13.43
C ASP A 417 16.05 23.09 -13.23
N PRO A 418 15.12 23.89 -12.64
CA PRO A 418 13.76 23.43 -12.39
C PRO A 418 12.97 23.14 -13.68
N HIS A 419 13.25 23.86 -14.77
CA HIS A 419 12.56 23.70 -16.06
C HIS A 419 12.92 22.35 -16.69
N GLU A 420 14.19 21.98 -16.63
CA GLU A 420 14.66 20.66 -17.06
C GLU A 420 14.46 19.55 -16.00
N ALA A 421 13.97 19.91 -14.81
CA ALA A 421 13.89 19.07 -13.62
C ALA A 421 15.21 18.34 -13.32
N ARG A 422 16.31 19.11 -13.36
CA ARG A 422 17.70 18.63 -13.25
C ARG A 422 18.42 19.24 -12.04
N LEU A 423 19.14 18.39 -11.32
CA LEU A 423 20.10 18.77 -10.27
C LEU A 423 21.49 18.29 -10.67
N ALA A 424 22.50 19.15 -10.53
CA ALA A 424 23.90 18.75 -10.59
C ALA A 424 24.50 18.82 -9.19
N LEU A 425 25.05 17.70 -8.73
CA LEU A 425 25.61 17.53 -7.40
C LEU A 425 27.06 17.06 -7.49
N GLU A 426 27.81 17.30 -6.43
CA GLU A 426 29.11 16.67 -6.18
C GLU A 426 28.96 15.15 -6.04
N TYR A 427 29.88 14.39 -6.64
CA TYR A 427 30.01 12.96 -6.37
C TYR A 427 30.69 12.77 -5.01
N VAL A 428 29.95 12.22 -4.04
CA VAL A 428 30.43 12.00 -2.65
C VAL A 428 30.35 10.54 -2.24
N GLY A 429 31.33 10.12 -1.44
CA GLY A 429 31.52 8.72 -1.05
C GLY A 429 31.85 7.83 -2.25
N ASP A 430 32.70 6.83 -2.06
CA ASP A 430 33.04 5.89 -3.13
C ASP A 430 32.12 4.66 -3.12
N ARG A 431 31.40 4.42 -2.03
CA ARG A 431 30.46 3.30 -1.88
C ARG A 431 29.22 3.66 -1.04
N ASP A 432 28.18 2.85 -1.15
CA ASP A 432 26.98 2.96 -0.31
C ASP A 432 27.23 2.38 1.08
N LEU A 433 26.52 2.88 2.09
CA LEU A 433 26.64 2.39 3.47
C LEU A 433 26.36 0.88 3.58
N GLN A 434 25.46 0.35 2.74
CA GLN A 434 25.17 -1.08 2.65
C GLN A 434 26.44 -1.93 2.45
N ALA A 435 27.44 -1.45 1.71
CA ALA A 435 28.66 -2.20 1.42
C ALA A 435 29.60 -2.32 2.62
N GLU A 436 29.48 -1.42 3.60
CA GLU A 436 30.41 -1.37 4.73
C GLU A 436 29.70 -0.76 5.96
N LEU A 437 28.77 -1.57 6.47
CA LEU A 437 28.01 -1.29 7.68
C LEU A 437 28.89 -1.41 8.92
N SER A 438 28.85 -0.39 9.78
CA SER A 438 29.48 -0.44 11.09
C SER A 438 28.70 0.41 12.11
N PRO A 439 28.77 0.07 13.42
CA PRO A 439 28.19 0.88 14.48
C PRO A 439 28.62 2.35 14.43
N ALA A 440 29.88 2.62 14.05
CA ALA A 440 30.40 3.98 13.96
C ALA A 440 29.69 4.81 12.87
N ARG A 441 29.47 4.22 11.69
CA ARG A 441 28.83 4.90 10.55
C ARG A 441 27.34 5.10 10.75
N VAL A 442 26.62 4.07 11.22
CA VAL A 442 25.18 4.22 11.51
C VAL A 442 24.93 5.19 12.68
N ARG A 443 25.85 5.29 13.65
CA ARG A 443 25.82 6.33 14.69
C ARG A 443 25.98 7.73 14.09
N ALA A 444 26.81 7.89 13.06
CA ALA A 444 26.92 9.16 12.34
C ALA A 444 25.60 9.52 11.63
N VAL A 445 24.96 8.55 10.96
CA VAL A 445 23.62 8.73 10.38
C VAL A 445 22.61 9.18 11.42
N GLY A 446 22.56 8.53 12.59
CA GLY A 446 21.69 8.94 13.70
C GLY A 446 21.89 10.40 14.12
N ARG A 447 23.16 10.89 14.18
CA ARG A 447 23.45 12.31 14.44
C ARG A 447 23.00 13.22 13.31
N HIS A 448 23.15 12.78 12.05
CA HIS A 448 22.74 13.57 10.89
C HIS A 448 21.22 13.74 10.83
N LEU A 449 20.45 12.67 11.03
CA LEU A 449 18.99 12.73 11.13
C LEU A 449 18.55 13.62 12.29
N ALA A 450 19.22 13.54 13.44
CA ALA A 450 18.93 14.44 14.57
C ALA A 450 19.14 15.93 14.24
N ARG A 451 20.17 16.28 13.45
CA ARG A 451 20.38 17.65 12.99
C ARG A 451 19.28 18.11 12.04
N LEU A 452 18.88 17.27 11.09
CA LEU A 452 17.76 17.55 10.19
C LEU A 452 16.46 17.80 10.97
N HIS A 453 16.14 16.90 11.91
CA HIS A 453 14.90 17.00 12.69
C HIS A 453 14.87 18.28 13.55
N ARG A 454 16.02 18.73 14.09
CA ARG A 454 16.10 20.02 14.81
C ARG A 454 15.84 21.23 13.92
N ALA A 455 16.11 21.12 12.63
CA ALA A 455 15.85 22.14 11.63
C ALA A 455 14.46 22.04 10.99
N GLY A 456 13.59 21.17 11.51
CA GLY A 456 12.24 20.99 10.97
C GLY A 456 12.21 20.27 9.63
N VAL A 457 13.22 19.42 9.35
CA VAL A 457 13.37 18.70 8.08
C VAL A 457 13.33 17.20 8.32
N VAL A 458 12.53 16.50 7.52
CA VAL A 458 12.53 15.04 7.38
C VAL A 458 13.28 14.66 6.10
N HIS A 459 14.10 13.61 6.16
CA HIS A 459 14.75 13.08 4.95
C HIS A 459 13.73 12.35 4.06
N GLY A 460 12.83 11.57 4.66
CA GLY A 460 11.70 10.91 4.02
C GLY A 460 12.00 9.54 3.39
N ASP A 461 13.29 9.22 3.21
CA ASP A 461 13.77 7.91 2.74
C ASP A 461 15.23 7.62 3.18
N PRO A 462 15.56 7.75 4.48
CA PRO A 462 16.90 7.44 4.94
C PRO A 462 17.08 5.93 4.93
N THR A 463 17.75 5.41 3.90
CA THR A 463 18.07 3.97 3.75
C THR A 463 19.57 3.78 3.64
N THR A 464 20.06 2.55 3.80
CA THR A 464 21.49 2.21 3.62
C THR A 464 22.00 2.48 2.20
N ARG A 465 21.11 2.70 1.22
CA ARG A 465 21.44 3.07 -0.17
C ARG A 465 21.45 4.58 -0.40
N ASN A 466 20.68 5.33 0.38
CA ASN A 466 20.69 6.81 0.36
C ASN A 466 21.72 7.40 1.34
N VAL A 467 22.69 6.58 1.76
CA VAL A 467 23.85 7.00 2.55
C VAL A 467 25.11 6.57 1.84
N ARG A 468 25.97 7.54 1.52
CA ARG A 468 27.28 7.32 0.91
C ARG A 468 28.37 7.42 1.96
N VAL A 469 29.43 6.65 1.79
CA VAL A 469 30.56 6.61 2.72
C VAL A 469 31.88 6.67 1.95
N ASP A 470 32.87 7.31 2.55
CA ASP A 470 34.29 7.19 2.21
C ASP A 470 35.07 6.81 3.48
N ASP A 471 36.39 6.88 3.43
CA ASP A 471 37.25 6.54 4.58
C ASP A 471 37.11 7.54 5.75
N GLU A 472 36.62 8.76 5.51
CA GLU A 472 36.55 9.84 6.49
C GLU A 472 35.14 10.16 6.98
N ARG A 473 34.12 10.02 6.12
CA ARG A 473 32.80 10.65 6.30
C ARG A 473 31.65 9.75 5.87
N THR A 474 30.48 10.12 6.40
CA THR A 474 29.17 9.55 6.06
C THR A 474 28.30 10.68 5.56
N TYR A 475 27.72 10.52 4.37
CA TYR A 475 26.93 11.54 3.69
C TYR A 475 25.49 11.08 3.53
N LEU A 476 24.55 11.98 3.78
CA LEU A 476 23.15 11.77 3.38
C LEU A 476 22.98 12.28 1.95
N ILE A 477 22.34 11.47 1.11
CA ILE A 477 22.03 11.78 -0.29
C ILE A 477 20.54 11.55 -0.54
N ASP A 478 20.02 12.07 -1.66
CA ASP A 478 18.63 11.89 -2.09
C ASP A 478 17.58 12.41 -1.10
N PHE A 479 17.42 13.74 -1.06
CA PHE A 479 16.32 14.40 -0.35
C PHE A 479 15.04 14.46 -1.21
N GLY A 480 14.89 13.57 -2.19
CA GLY A 480 13.80 13.62 -3.16
C GLY A 480 12.41 13.37 -2.56
N LEU A 481 12.36 12.79 -1.35
CA LEU A 481 11.16 12.55 -0.55
C LEU A 481 11.11 13.40 0.73
N GLY A 482 12.06 14.31 0.91
CA GLY A 482 12.15 15.15 2.10
C GLY A 482 11.08 16.24 2.12
N TYR A 483 10.70 16.65 3.33
CA TYR A 483 9.72 17.72 3.55
C TYR A 483 9.94 18.42 4.90
N HIS A 484 9.27 19.56 5.06
CA HIS A 484 9.25 20.30 6.33
C HIS A 484 8.07 19.86 7.21
N THR A 485 8.32 19.71 8.50
CA THR A 485 7.31 19.36 9.50
C THR A 485 7.82 19.68 10.90
N ASP A 486 6.89 19.88 11.83
CA ASP A 486 7.15 20.02 13.28
C ASP A 486 6.60 18.82 14.07
N HIS A 487 6.03 17.83 13.38
CA HIS A 487 5.43 16.66 14.00
C HIS A 487 6.52 15.64 14.38
N VAL A 488 6.59 15.32 15.67
CA VAL A 488 7.57 14.37 16.19
C VAL A 488 7.38 12.95 15.66
N GLU A 489 6.16 12.61 15.25
CA GLU A 489 5.87 11.34 14.60
C GLU A 489 6.59 11.19 13.26
N ASP A 490 6.64 12.23 12.43
CA ASP A 490 7.37 12.20 11.16
C ASP A 490 8.88 11.95 11.39
N TYR A 491 9.47 12.57 12.40
CA TYR A 491 10.86 12.36 12.78
C TYR A 491 11.13 10.94 13.31
N ALA A 492 10.20 10.40 14.09
CA ALA A 492 10.29 9.03 14.59
C ALA A 492 10.17 8.02 13.43
N MET A 493 9.32 8.32 12.44
CA MET A 493 9.18 7.53 11.22
C MET A 493 10.46 7.54 10.37
N ASP A 494 11.16 8.67 10.25
CA ASP A 494 12.45 8.75 9.53
C ASP A 494 13.48 7.78 10.14
N LEU A 495 13.57 7.74 11.49
CA LEU A 495 14.41 6.76 12.19
C LEU A 495 13.93 5.32 11.99
N HIS A 496 12.63 5.10 12.04
CA HIS A 496 12.05 3.77 11.84
C HIS A 496 12.37 3.22 10.44
N VAL A 497 12.29 4.05 9.39
CA VAL A 497 12.63 3.68 8.01
C VAL A 497 14.09 3.25 7.91
N PHE A 498 15.01 4.03 8.51
CA PHE A 498 16.43 3.66 8.53
C PHE A 498 16.69 2.36 9.30
N ASP A 499 16.03 2.17 10.45
CA ASP A 499 16.09 0.92 11.22
C ASP A 499 15.62 -0.29 10.40
N GLN A 500 14.52 -0.17 9.66
CA GLN A 500 14.04 -1.24 8.77
C GLN A 500 15.01 -1.52 7.61
N SER A 501 15.67 -0.48 7.09
CA SER A 501 16.73 -0.65 6.09
C SER A 501 17.92 -1.46 6.66
N LEU A 502 18.27 -1.26 7.93
CA LEU A 502 19.33 -2.02 8.60
C LEU A 502 18.93 -3.48 8.83
N VAL A 503 17.69 -3.73 9.29
CA VAL A 503 17.14 -5.08 9.45
C VAL A 503 17.13 -5.85 8.12
N GLY A 504 16.90 -5.15 7.02
CA GLY A 504 16.95 -5.76 5.69
C GLY A 504 18.33 -6.03 5.13
N THR A 505 19.40 -5.51 5.75
CA THR A 505 20.75 -5.52 5.19
C THR A 505 21.76 -6.28 6.06
N ALA A 506 21.62 -6.23 7.39
CA ALA A 506 22.59 -6.79 8.33
C ALA A 506 22.14 -8.15 8.88
N ASP A 507 23.10 -9.07 9.06
CA ASP A 507 22.86 -10.37 9.70
C ASP A 507 22.43 -10.22 11.18
N ASP A 508 23.05 -9.29 11.90
CA ASP A 508 22.66 -8.89 13.26
C ASP A 508 22.42 -7.37 13.32
N PRO A 509 21.17 -6.91 13.15
CA PRO A 509 20.85 -5.48 13.11
C PRO A 509 20.76 -4.84 14.50
N ALA A 510 20.67 -5.61 15.59
CA ALA A 510 20.38 -5.07 16.92
C ALA A 510 21.47 -4.09 17.42
N PRO A 511 22.78 -4.40 17.32
CA PRO A 511 23.84 -3.46 17.71
C PRO A 511 23.86 -2.19 16.84
N LEU A 512 23.52 -2.32 15.55
CA LEU A 512 23.49 -1.18 14.62
C LEU A 512 22.34 -0.24 14.96
N ARG A 513 21.15 -0.78 15.23
CA ARG A 513 19.97 -0.04 15.66
C ARG A 513 20.21 0.73 16.97
N GLU A 514 20.90 0.12 17.93
CA GLU A 514 21.28 0.83 19.15
C GLU A 514 22.29 1.95 18.87
N ALA A 515 23.28 1.72 18.01
CA ALA A 515 24.24 2.76 17.62
C ALA A 515 23.57 3.96 16.90
N VAL A 516 22.51 3.73 16.10
CA VAL A 516 21.69 4.82 15.53
C VAL A 516 21.05 5.65 16.65
N ARG A 517 20.41 4.99 17.63
CA ARG A 517 19.78 5.66 18.78
C ARG A 517 20.79 6.45 19.60
N GLU A 518 21.97 5.90 19.88
CA GLU A 518 23.07 6.61 20.54
C GLU A 518 23.47 7.88 19.76
N GLY A 519 23.58 7.77 18.44
CA GLY A 519 23.89 8.89 17.56
C GLY A 519 22.82 9.96 17.63
N TYR A 520 21.56 9.55 17.57
CA TYR A 520 20.42 10.45 17.64
C TYR A 520 20.34 11.17 18.99
N ARG A 521 20.46 10.46 20.12
CA ARG A 521 20.45 11.04 21.48
C ARG A 521 21.48 12.14 21.68
N ALA A 522 22.63 12.04 21.03
CA ALA A 522 23.71 13.02 21.18
C ALA A 522 23.35 14.43 20.68
N VAL A 523 22.32 14.56 19.84
CA VAL A 523 21.93 15.83 19.21
C VAL A 523 20.44 16.12 19.31
N GLY A 524 19.59 15.10 19.14
CA GLY A 524 18.14 15.18 19.00
C GLY A 524 17.39 15.28 20.33
N THR A 525 16.09 14.97 20.29
CA THR A 525 15.22 15.02 21.47
C THR A 525 14.75 13.61 21.85
N GLU A 526 14.67 13.33 23.15
CA GLU A 526 14.23 12.02 23.66
C GLU A 526 12.78 11.70 23.24
N ARG A 527 11.93 12.73 23.10
CA ARG A 527 10.54 12.58 22.66
C ARG A 527 10.40 11.84 21.32
N VAL A 528 11.36 11.99 20.41
CA VAL A 528 11.37 11.27 19.13
C VAL A 528 11.68 9.79 19.32
N LEU A 529 12.57 9.44 20.25
CA LEU A 529 12.93 8.04 20.55
C LEU A 529 11.86 7.33 21.37
N GLU A 530 11.15 8.05 22.25
CA GLU A 530 9.92 7.56 22.88
C GLU A 530 8.86 7.24 21.83
N ARG A 531 8.61 8.16 20.89
CA ARG A 531 7.64 7.93 19.82
C ARG A 531 8.06 6.80 18.88
N LEU A 532 9.35 6.65 18.58
CA LEU A 532 9.87 5.52 17.81
C LEU A 532 9.55 4.18 18.49
N ARG A 533 9.70 4.08 19.82
CA ARG A 533 9.35 2.86 20.57
C ARG A 533 7.86 2.55 20.49
N ASP A 534 7.00 3.56 20.53
CA ASP A 534 5.56 3.38 20.33
C ASP A 534 5.24 2.82 18.94
N ILE A 535 5.85 3.38 17.89
CA ILE A 535 5.68 2.93 16.50
C ILE A 535 6.15 1.47 16.35
N GLU A 536 7.31 1.13 16.90
CA GLU A 536 7.87 -0.22 16.85
C GLU A 536 6.99 -1.25 17.59
N GLY A 537 6.28 -0.84 18.64
CA GLY A 537 5.35 -1.70 19.37
C GLY A 537 3.99 -1.88 18.70
N ARG A 538 3.58 -0.95 17.83
CA ARG A 538 2.23 -0.87 17.25
C ARG A 538 2.14 -1.26 15.78
N GLY A 539 3.25 -1.27 15.04
CA GLY A 539 3.20 -1.19 13.58
C GLY A 539 2.84 0.23 13.13
N ARG A 540 3.05 0.53 11.85
CA ARG A 540 3.29 1.88 11.31
C ARG A 540 2.25 2.95 11.69
N TYR A 541 0.99 2.59 11.95
CA TYR A 541 -0.02 3.49 12.51
C TYR A 541 -1.07 2.67 13.30
N GLN A 542 -1.01 2.69 14.63
CA GLN A 542 -2.18 2.43 15.49
C GLN A 542 -2.47 3.73 16.24
N SER A 543 -3.39 4.53 15.70
CA SER A 543 -4.00 5.68 16.36
C SER A 543 -5.38 5.32 16.88
#